data_AF-A0A2E5KHG4-F1
#
_entry.id   AF-A0A2E5KHG4-F1
#
_cell.length_a   1.000
_cell.length_b   1.000
_cell.length_c   1.000
_cell.angle_alpha   90.00
_cell.angle_beta   90.00
_cell.angle_gamma   90.00
#
_symmetry.space_group_name_H-M   'P 1'
#
loop_
_entity.id
_entity.type
_entity.pdbx_description
1 polymer ?
#
loop_
_entity_poly.entity_id
_entity_poly.type
_entity_poly.pdbx_seq_one_letter_code
_entity_poly.pdbx_strand_id
1 'polypeptide(L)'
;TSAEIAKFPAAHCNWAKLLGENTYDEQLVLTGKDLNEFLLISNSIYSPNLVFGFNNDDSEYFINKDKKMINDEPTAYICKNYTCKEPLNGAKKLLTNLSDL
;
A
#
# COMPACT_ATOMS: atom_id res chain seq x y z
N THR A 1 -25.05 1.73 3.10
CA THR A 1 -24.64 2.99 2.40
C THR A 1 -24.04 3.98 3.39
N SER A 2 -23.44 5.10 2.96
CA SER A 2 -22.82 6.10 3.86
C SER A 2 -23.77 6.60 4.97
N ALA A 3 -25.07 6.66 4.70
CA ALA A 3 -26.10 7.02 5.68
C ALA A 3 -26.24 6.02 6.85
N GLU A 4 -26.00 4.73 6.64
CA GLU A 4 -26.06 3.71 7.70
C GLU A 4 -24.83 3.74 8.60
N ILE A 5 -23.66 4.01 8.03
CA ILE A 5 -22.40 4.20 8.76
C ILE A 5 -22.54 5.38 9.73
N ALA A 6 -23.13 6.48 9.25
CA ALA A 6 -23.38 7.66 10.08
C ALA A 6 -24.40 7.40 11.21
N LYS A 7 -25.39 6.52 10.99
CA LYS A 7 -26.41 6.18 11.99
C LYS A 7 -25.88 5.26 13.09
N PHE A 8 -24.93 4.38 12.78
CA PHE A 8 -24.35 3.42 13.73
C PHE A 8 -22.83 3.35 13.63
N PRO A 9 -22.09 4.43 13.91
CA PRO A 9 -20.65 4.48 13.69
C PRO A 9 -19.90 3.46 14.54
N ALA A 10 -20.27 3.30 15.81
CA ALA A 10 -19.62 2.35 16.71
C ALA A 10 -19.75 0.89 16.26
N ALA A 11 -20.91 0.50 15.73
CA ALA A 11 -21.13 -0.87 15.23
C ALA A 11 -20.24 -1.15 14.01
N HIS A 12 -20.19 -0.22 13.05
CA HIS A 12 -19.35 -0.36 11.86
C HIS A 12 -17.86 -0.32 12.20
N CYS A 13 -17.43 0.54 13.14
CA CYS A 13 -16.05 0.55 13.62
C CYS A 13 -15.69 -0.75 14.35
N ASN A 14 -16.61 -1.35 15.10
CA ASN A 14 -16.37 -2.63 15.76
C ASN A 14 -16.18 -3.76 14.74
N TRP A 15 -17.00 -3.81 13.69
CA TRP A 15 -16.82 -4.76 12.58
C TRP A 15 -15.53 -4.50 11.80
N ALA A 16 -15.21 -3.24 11.48
CA ALA A 16 -13.96 -2.89 10.82
C ALA A 16 -12.75 -3.30 11.66
N LYS A 17 -12.82 -3.11 12.98
CA LYS A 17 -11.81 -3.56 13.93
C LYS A 17 -11.67 -5.09 13.94
N LEU A 18 -12.78 -5.82 14.05
CA LEU A 18 -12.76 -7.30 14.03
C LEU A 18 -12.24 -7.87 12.71
N LEU A 19 -12.57 -7.22 11.59
CA LEU A 19 -12.03 -7.58 10.28
C LEU A 19 -10.53 -7.28 10.19
N GLY A 20 -10.09 -6.14 10.75
CA GLY A 20 -8.68 -5.73 10.79
C GLY A 20 -7.80 -6.48 11.79
N GLU A 21 -8.36 -7.04 12.87
CA GLU A 21 -7.58 -7.68 13.95
C GLU A 21 -6.81 -8.93 13.51
N ASN A 22 -7.18 -9.56 12.39
CA ASN A 22 -6.50 -10.75 11.85
C ASN A 22 -5.92 -10.55 10.44
N THR A 23 -6.01 -9.34 9.90
CA THR A 23 -5.41 -8.99 8.61
C THR A 23 -4.30 -7.99 8.87
N TYR A 24 -3.07 -8.36 8.56
CA TYR A 24 -2.01 -7.36 8.49
C TYR A 24 -2.32 -6.44 7.32
N ASP A 25 -2.37 -5.13 7.58
CA ASP A 25 -2.49 -4.14 6.51
C ASP A 25 -1.17 -4.13 5.74
N GLU A 26 -1.16 -4.85 4.63
CA GLU A 26 -0.09 -4.79 3.65
C GLU A 26 -0.24 -3.50 2.86
N GLN A 27 0.88 -2.84 2.67
CA GLN A 27 0.93 -1.51 2.11
C GLN A 27 1.95 -1.53 0.98
N LEU A 28 1.55 -1.12 -0.21
CA LEU A 28 2.46 -0.92 -1.33
C LEU A 28 2.46 0.57 -1.68
N VAL A 29 3.56 1.24 -1.38
CA VAL A 29 3.76 2.63 -1.78
C VAL A 29 4.64 2.69 -3.01
N LEU A 30 4.12 3.26 -4.09
CA LEU A 30 4.82 3.48 -5.34
C LEU A 30 5.18 4.95 -5.48
N THR A 31 6.44 5.25 -5.80
CA THR A 31 6.91 6.62 -6.01
C THR A 31 7.69 6.73 -7.30
N GLY A 32 7.40 7.76 -8.08
CA GLY A 32 8.02 7.99 -9.38
C GLY A 32 7.05 8.56 -10.42
N LYS A 33 7.62 9.01 -11.55
CA LYS A 33 6.87 9.62 -12.66
C LYS A 33 6.20 8.59 -13.57
N ASP A 34 6.87 7.49 -13.86
CA ASP A 34 6.34 6.37 -14.65
C ASP A 34 6.27 5.12 -13.79
N LEU A 35 5.04 4.69 -13.47
CA LEU A 35 4.74 3.56 -12.60
C LEU A 35 4.01 2.44 -13.34
N ASN A 36 3.89 2.52 -14.67
CA ASN A 36 3.08 1.57 -15.45
C ASN A 36 3.51 0.12 -15.25
N GLU A 37 4.82 -0.14 -15.25
CA GLU A 37 5.36 -1.48 -15.04
C GLU A 37 5.08 -1.99 -13.61
N PHE A 38 5.20 -1.13 -12.60
CA PHE A 38 4.86 -1.46 -11.22
C PHE A 38 3.37 -1.78 -11.07
N LEU A 39 2.50 -0.98 -11.68
CA LEU A 39 1.04 -1.19 -11.67
C LEU A 39 0.64 -2.49 -12.35
N LEU A 40 1.23 -2.81 -13.51
CA LEU A 40 0.96 -4.06 -14.22
C LEU A 40 1.34 -5.27 -13.36
N ILE A 41 2.51 -5.23 -12.72
CA ILE A 41 2.97 -6.32 -11.86
C ILE A 41 2.13 -6.43 -10.59
N SER A 42 1.84 -5.32 -9.89
CA SER A 42 1.04 -5.35 -8.67
C SER A 42 -0.38 -5.85 -8.92
N ASN A 43 -0.98 -5.50 -10.07
CA ASN A 43 -2.30 -5.96 -10.45
C ASN A 43 -2.32 -7.41 -10.98
N SER A 44 -1.16 -8.00 -11.27
CA SER A 44 -1.07 -9.40 -11.71
C SER A 44 -1.14 -10.40 -10.55
N ILE A 45 -1.04 -9.93 -9.30
CA ILE A 45 -1.06 -10.73 -8.08
C ILE A 45 -2.29 -10.38 -7.28
N TYR A 46 -2.99 -11.41 -6.79
CA TYR A 46 -4.16 -11.21 -5.93
C TYR A 46 -3.73 -10.99 -4.48
N SER A 47 -3.85 -9.76 -3.97
CA SER A 47 -3.71 -9.45 -2.55
C SER A 47 -4.92 -8.62 -2.07
N PRO A 48 -5.90 -9.24 -1.38
CA PRO A 48 -7.16 -8.60 -1.03
C PRO A 48 -7.04 -7.54 0.09
N ASN A 49 -5.93 -7.53 0.83
CA ASN A 49 -5.67 -6.61 1.94
C ASN A 49 -4.54 -5.61 1.62
N LEU A 50 -4.20 -5.44 0.33
CA LEU A 50 -3.15 -4.52 -0.10
C LEU A 50 -3.68 -3.10 -0.27
N VAL A 51 -3.18 -2.19 0.56
CA VAL A 51 -3.41 -0.75 0.47
C VAL A 51 -2.37 -0.13 -0.47
N PHE A 52 -2.82 0.55 -1.51
CA PHE A 52 -1.95 1.27 -2.42
C PHE A 52 -1.73 2.72 -1.95
N GLY A 53 -0.46 3.11 -1.86
CA GLY A 53 -0.03 4.50 -1.73
C GLY A 53 0.67 4.95 -3.00
N PHE A 54 0.37 6.16 -3.46
CA PHE A 54 1.09 6.79 -4.56
C PHE A 54 1.73 8.06 -4.05
N ASN A 55 3.05 8.17 -4.14
CA ASN A 55 3.76 9.36 -3.72
C ASN A 55 4.42 10.05 -4.92
N ASN A 56 3.88 11.23 -5.26
CA ASN A 56 4.44 12.14 -6.26
C ASN A 56 4.99 13.40 -5.56
N ASP A 57 5.89 13.18 -4.59
CA ASP A 57 6.45 14.19 -3.68
C ASP A 57 5.43 14.89 -2.75
N ASP A 58 4.25 14.28 -2.57
CA ASP A 58 3.22 14.77 -1.66
C ASP A 58 3.18 13.92 -0.37
N SER A 59 3.49 14.58 0.74
CA SER A 59 3.54 13.96 2.08
C SER A 59 2.23 14.07 2.85
N GLU A 60 1.12 14.45 2.20
CA GLU A 60 -0.19 14.60 2.85
C GLU A 60 -0.65 13.32 3.56
N TYR A 61 -0.34 12.15 3.00
CA TYR A 61 -0.71 10.86 3.57
C TYR A 61 0.40 10.26 4.44
N PHE A 62 0.03 9.80 5.64
CA PHE A 62 0.97 9.17 6.59
C PHE A 62 1.76 8.00 5.98
N ILE A 63 1.11 7.19 5.14
CA ILE A 63 1.71 6.05 4.44
C ILE A 63 2.83 6.47 3.45
N ASN A 64 2.72 7.67 2.88
CA ASN A 64 3.68 8.24 1.93
C ASN A 64 4.85 8.95 2.62
N LYS A 65 4.75 9.18 3.94
CA LYS A 65 5.76 9.92 4.69
C LYS A 65 7.13 9.26 4.55
N ASP A 66 8.12 10.08 4.18
CA ASP A 66 9.51 9.69 3.98
C ASP A 66 9.75 8.64 2.86
N LYS A 67 8.75 8.39 2.00
CA LYS A 67 8.88 7.52 0.82
C LYS A 67 9.24 8.38 -0.38
N LYS A 68 10.43 8.22 -0.95
CA LYS A 68 10.91 9.01 -2.08
C LYS A 68 11.54 8.10 -3.11
N MET A 69 11.70 8.59 -4.33
CA MET A 69 12.53 7.90 -5.31
C MET A 69 13.94 7.71 -4.75
N ILE A 70 14.50 6.52 -4.98
CA ILE A 70 15.90 6.21 -4.66
C ILE A 70 16.68 6.23 -5.96
N ASN A 71 17.77 7.01 -6.00
CA ASN A 71 18.62 7.19 -7.19
C ASN A 71 17.87 7.73 -8.42
N ASP A 72 16.85 8.57 -8.21
CA ASP A 72 15.98 9.12 -9.28
C ASP A 72 15.25 8.04 -10.13
N GLU A 73 15.14 6.82 -9.60
CA GLU A 73 14.39 5.73 -10.22
C GLU A 73 13.04 5.52 -9.53
N PRO A 74 12.02 5.00 -10.24
CA PRO A 74 10.78 4.58 -9.62
C PRO A 74 11.03 3.50 -8.55
N THR A 75 10.47 3.73 -7.36
CA THR A 75 10.74 2.91 -6.18
C THR A 75 9.42 2.39 -5.60
N ALA A 76 9.41 1.11 -5.21
CA ALA A 76 8.34 0.51 -4.44
C ALA A 76 8.76 0.29 -2.99
N TYR A 77 7.84 0.53 -2.06
CA TYR A 77 7.97 0.21 -0.65
C TYR A 77 6.85 -0.74 -0.24
N ILE A 78 7.23 -1.92 0.21
CA ILE A 78 6.30 -2.90 0.77
C ILE A 78 6.38 -2.77 2.29
N CYS A 79 5.25 -2.43 2.91
CA CYS A 79 5.16 -2.24 4.35
C CYS A 79 4.11 -3.18 4.95
N LYS A 80 4.38 -3.59 6.19
CA LYS A 80 3.49 -4.40 7.01
C LYS A 80 3.38 -3.71 8.35
N ASN A 81 2.16 -3.35 8.77
CA ASN A 81 1.93 -2.56 9.99
C ASN A 81 2.79 -1.28 10.04
N TYR A 82 2.82 -0.51 8.95
CA TYR A 82 3.58 0.75 8.83
C TYR A 82 5.11 0.62 8.93
N THR A 83 5.64 -0.60 9.02
CA THR A 83 7.08 -0.88 8.95
C THR A 83 7.41 -1.42 7.57
N CYS A 84 8.34 -0.77 6.87
CA CYS A 84 8.66 -1.08 5.49
C CYS A 84 9.92 -1.94 5.38
N LYS A 85 9.93 -2.85 4.40
CA LYS A 85 11.15 -3.51 3.93
C LYS A 85 12.04 -2.50 3.19
N GLU A 86 13.23 -2.95 2.79
CA GLU A 86 14.12 -2.16 1.93
C GLU A 86 13.40 -1.72 0.64
N PRO A 87 13.65 -0.48 0.17
CA PRO A 87 13.08 0.03 -1.07
C PRO A 87 13.52 -0.80 -2.28
N LEU A 88 12.58 -1.02 -3.20
CA LEU A 88 12.81 -1.81 -4.41
C LEU A 88 12.78 -0.92 -5.63
N ASN A 89 13.93 -0.76 -6.28
CA ASN A 89 14.01 -0.19 -7.61
C ASN A 89 13.85 -1.31 -8.65
N GLY A 90 12.91 -1.11 -9.59
CA GLY A 90 12.61 -2.02 -10.68
C GLY A 90 11.50 -3.05 -10.40
N ALA A 91 10.62 -3.21 -11.38
CA ALA A 91 9.39 -3.98 -11.24
C ALA A 91 9.64 -5.50 -11.04
N LYS A 92 10.72 -6.05 -11.61
CA LYS A 92 11.10 -7.46 -11.40
C LYS A 92 11.37 -7.80 -9.93
N LYS A 93 12.01 -6.90 -9.18
CA LYS A 93 12.26 -7.09 -7.74
C LYS A 93 10.95 -7.04 -6.95
N LEU A 94 10.02 -6.18 -7.38
CA LEU A 94 8.68 -6.11 -6.79
C LEU A 94 7.94 -7.45 -6.97
N LEU A 95 7.92 -8.01 -8.17
CA LEU A 95 7.24 -9.31 -8.45
C LEU A 95 7.72 -10.42 -7.51
N THR A 96 9.04 -10.57 -7.34
CA THR A 96 9.60 -11.58 -6.42
C THR A 96 9.13 -11.34 -4.99
N ASN A 97 9.17 -10.10 -4.50
CA ASN A 97 8.78 -9.80 -3.12
C ASN A 97 7.27 -9.89 -2.88
N LEU A 98 6.43 -9.63 -3.89
CA LEU A 98 4.98 -9.78 -3.80
C LEU A 98 4.52 -11.24 -3.92
N SER A 99 5.31 -12.11 -4.56
CA SER A 99 5.02 -13.56 -4.63
C SER A 99 5.27 -14.27 -3.30
N ASP A 100 6.04 -13.64 -2.40
CA ASP A 100 6.35 -14.12 -1.06
C ASP A 100 5.41 -13.55 0.03
N LEU A 101 4.41 -12.75 -0.36
CA LEU A 101 3.34 -12.26 0.53
C LEU A 101 2.24 -13.33 0.66
#